data_AF-A0A7X9C0Y5-F1
#
_entry.id   AF-A0A7X9C0Y5-F1
#
_cell.length_a   1.000
_cell.length_b   1.000
_cell.length_c   1.000
_cell.angle_alpha   90.00
_cell.angle_beta   90.00
_cell.angle_gamma   90.00
#
_symmetry.space_group_name_H-M   'P 1'
#
loop_
_entity.id
_entity.type
_entity.pdbx_description
1 polymer ?
#
loop_
_entity_poly.entity_id
_entity_poly.type
_entity_poly.pdbx_seq_one_letter_code
_entity_poly.pdbx_strand_id
1 'polypeptide(L)'
;DAVVYDEKPLTFVQAWNQRKRWAQGQVDVAGRYFFPLIIRGFQERKIMYFDMAIHLFQPAFLMIATFFLITNLVTGLQPHYTNIFSVVVPWSLWQILTSIQLIYPVAVLALERLPWRAYAGLILFPIFIYSWIPIVFLGFINRKDKTWSHTKHTRSIKYDEIVRDKKASSN
;
A
#
# COMPACT_ATOMS: atom_id res chain seq x y z
N ASP A 1 1.30 -8.09 -27.34
CA ASP A 1 1.28 -7.33 -26.09
C ASP A 1 0.20 -6.27 -26.09
N ALA A 2 -0.57 -6.19 -25.00
CA ALA A 2 -1.57 -5.15 -24.82
C ALA A 2 -0.91 -3.93 -24.14
N VAL A 3 -1.06 -2.75 -24.75
CA VAL A 3 -0.61 -1.48 -24.15
C VAL A 3 -1.83 -0.76 -23.59
N VAL A 4 -1.85 -0.55 -22.28
CA VAL A 4 -2.95 0.12 -21.57
C VAL A 4 -2.46 1.47 -21.04
N TYR A 5 -3.23 2.52 -21.31
CA TYR A 5 -3.00 3.86 -20.77
C TYR A 5 -4.07 4.14 -19.72
N ASP A 6 -3.66 4.46 -18.50
CA ASP A 6 -4.56 4.72 -17.37
C ASP A 6 -4.33 6.11 -16.80
N GLU A 7 -5.42 6.75 -16.38
CA GLU A 7 -5.40 8.05 -15.73
C GLU A 7 -5.15 7.89 -14.23
N LYS A 8 -4.12 8.57 -13.70
CA LYS A 8 -3.84 8.57 -12.26
C LYS A 8 -4.62 9.68 -11.54
N PRO A 9 -5.05 9.47 -10.29
CA PRO A 9 -5.70 10.51 -9.51
C PRO A 9 -4.76 11.70 -9.31
N LEU A 10 -5.27 12.91 -9.54
CA LEU A 10 -4.49 14.15 -9.45
C LEU A 10 -4.48 14.76 -8.04
N THR A 11 -5.49 14.41 -7.23
CA THR A 11 -5.65 14.93 -5.87
C THR A 11 -5.58 13.81 -4.84
N PHE A 12 -5.13 14.15 -3.63
CA PHE A 12 -5.07 13.22 -2.52
C PHE A 12 -6.46 12.65 -2.15
N VAL A 13 -7.51 13.48 -2.21
CA VAL A 13 -8.89 13.05 -1.90
C VAL A 13 -9.40 12.02 -2.91
N GLN A 14 -9.12 12.20 -4.21
CA GLN A 14 -9.45 11.20 -5.23
C GLN A 14 -8.70 9.88 -4.98
N ALA A 15 -7.40 9.97 -4.70
CA ALA A 15 -6.57 8.79 -4.39
C ALA A 15 -7.04 8.07 -3.12
N TRP A 16 -7.44 8.82 -2.10
CA TRP A 16 -7.99 8.30 -0.85
C TRP A 16 -9.25 7.47 -1.09
N ASN A 17 -10.24 8.03 -1.79
CA ASN A 17 -11.49 7.33 -2.07
C ASN A 17 -11.25 6.06 -2.90
N GLN A 18 -10.32 6.11 -3.87
CA GLN A 18 -9.94 4.95 -4.66
C GLN A 18 -9.32 3.86 -3.79
N ARG A 19 -8.35 4.19 -2.93
CA ARG A 19 -7.67 3.22 -2.06
C ARG A 19 -8.57 2.67 -0.98
N LYS A 20 -9.48 3.48 -0.42
CA LYS A 20 -10.52 2.99 0.50
C LYS A 20 -11.32 1.88 -0.15
N ARG A 21 -11.73 2.05 -1.41
CA ARG A 21 -12.45 1.03 -2.18
C ARG A 21 -11.61 -0.24 -2.36
N TRP A 22 -10.33 -0.09 -2.67
CA TRP A 22 -9.42 -1.23 -2.83
C TRP A 22 -9.20 -1.99 -1.52
N ALA A 23 -8.93 -1.27 -0.43
CA ALA A 23 -8.76 -1.86 0.89
C ALA A 23 -10.04 -2.60 1.33
N GLN A 24 -11.21 -2.00 1.09
CA GLN A 24 -12.50 -2.61 1.36
C GLN A 24 -12.69 -3.93 0.60
N GLY A 25 -12.41 -3.93 -0.72
CA GLY A 25 -12.49 -5.13 -1.56
C GLY A 25 -11.49 -6.21 -1.13
N GLN A 26 -10.25 -5.82 -0.81
CA GLN A 26 -9.22 -6.75 -0.35
C GLN A 26 -9.60 -7.40 0.98
N VAL A 27 -10.13 -6.63 1.94
CA VAL A 27 -10.61 -7.17 3.22
C VAL A 27 -11.81 -8.11 3.03
N ASP A 28 -12.76 -7.77 2.15
CA ASP A 28 -13.91 -8.63 1.85
C ASP A 28 -13.48 -9.97 1.21
N VAL A 29 -12.56 -9.92 0.26
CA VAL A 29 -11.99 -11.12 -0.38
C VAL A 29 -11.16 -11.93 0.62
N ALA A 30 -10.33 -11.28 1.43
CA ALA A 30 -9.54 -11.94 2.47
C ALA A 30 -10.43 -12.70 3.47
N GLY A 31 -11.53 -12.08 3.90
CA GLY A 31 -12.49 -12.73 4.81
C GLY A 31 -13.14 -13.99 4.24
N ARG A 32 -13.21 -14.13 2.91
CA ARG A 32 -13.80 -15.31 2.23
C ARG A 32 -12.76 -16.35 1.84
N TYR A 33 -11.57 -15.93 1.42
CA TYR A 33 -10.63 -16.81 0.71
C TYR A 33 -9.27 -16.99 1.38
N PHE A 34 -8.93 -16.23 2.43
CA PHE A 34 -7.60 -16.35 3.07
C PHE A 34 -7.29 -17.78 3.53
N PHE A 35 -8.11 -18.38 4.41
CA PHE A 35 -7.89 -19.75 4.88
C PHE A 35 -8.04 -20.81 3.78
N PRO A 36 -9.07 -20.76 2.89
CA PRO A 36 -9.15 -21.67 1.75
C PRO A 36 -7.91 -21.67 0.87
N LEU A 37 -7.27 -20.51 0.63
CA LEU A 37 -6.05 -20.41 -0.16
C LEU A 37 -4.87 -21.10 0.53
N ILE A 38 -4.70 -20.89 1.83
CA ILE A 38 -3.65 -21.58 2.61
C ILE A 38 -3.83 -23.11 2.55
N ILE A 39 -5.06 -23.59 2.77
CA ILE A 39 -5.38 -25.02 2.74
C ILE A 39 -5.09 -25.60 1.35
N ARG A 40 -5.56 -24.95 0.27
CA ARG A 40 -5.26 -25.36 -1.11
C ARG A 40 -3.78 -25.29 -1.45
N GLY A 41 -3.04 -24.32 -0.90
CA GLY A 41 -1.59 -24.22 -1.01
C GLY A 41 -0.89 -25.48 -0.55
N PHE A 42 -1.29 -26.03 0.60
CA PHE A 42 -0.75 -27.29 1.11
C PHE A 42 -1.21 -28.50 0.31
N GLN A 43 -2.49 -28.57 -0.06
CA GLN A 43 -3.06 -29.68 -0.81
C GLN A 43 -2.46 -29.82 -2.21
N GLU A 44 -2.35 -28.71 -2.95
CA GLU A 44 -1.83 -28.70 -4.32
C GLU A 44 -0.32 -28.50 -4.40
N ARG A 45 0.34 -28.19 -3.27
CA ARG A 45 1.78 -27.87 -3.18
C ARG A 45 2.21 -26.76 -4.15
N LYS A 46 1.34 -25.78 -4.37
CA LYS A 46 1.60 -24.64 -5.26
C LYS A 46 1.83 -23.36 -4.46
N ILE A 47 3.02 -22.77 -4.63
CA ILE A 47 3.46 -21.56 -3.93
C ILE A 47 2.54 -20.36 -4.25
N MET A 48 1.96 -20.32 -5.45
CA MET A 48 1.06 -19.26 -5.91
C MET A 48 -0.13 -19.01 -4.97
N TYR A 49 -0.68 -20.05 -4.33
CA TYR A 49 -1.78 -19.86 -3.37
C TYR A 49 -1.33 -19.16 -2.09
N PHE A 50 -0.11 -19.46 -1.63
CA PHE A 50 0.48 -18.81 -0.46
C PHE A 50 0.81 -17.34 -0.77
N ASP A 51 1.35 -17.05 -1.96
CA ASP A 51 1.62 -15.68 -2.41
C ASP A 51 0.34 -14.84 -2.40
N MET A 52 -0.75 -15.35 -2.99
CA MET A 52 -2.06 -14.68 -2.96
C MET A 52 -2.60 -14.52 -1.53
N ALA A 53 -2.43 -15.52 -0.67
CA ALA A 53 -2.87 -15.43 0.73
C ALA A 53 -2.08 -14.36 1.50
N ILE A 54 -0.76 -14.26 1.30
CA ILE A 54 0.09 -13.22 1.88
C ILE A 54 -0.35 -11.84 1.38
N HIS A 55 -0.65 -11.71 0.08
CA HIS A 55 -1.16 -10.47 -0.48
C HIS A 55 -2.50 -10.06 0.17
N LEU A 56 -3.44 -10.99 0.34
CA LEU A 56 -4.71 -10.72 1.03
C LEU A 56 -4.54 -10.39 2.52
N PHE A 57 -3.48 -10.88 3.16
CA PHE A 57 -3.20 -10.64 4.58
C PHE A 57 -2.61 -9.25 4.86
N GLN A 58 -2.03 -8.58 3.86
CA GLN A 58 -1.35 -7.30 4.03
C GLN A 58 -2.15 -6.22 4.79
N PRO A 59 -3.47 -6.01 4.56
CA PRO A 59 -4.25 -5.04 5.33
C PRO A 59 -4.38 -5.42 6.81
N ALA A 60 -4.52 -6.72 7.11
CA ALA A 60 -4.54 -7.21 8.49
C ALA A 60 -3.18 -7.03 9.16
N PHE A 61 -2.09 -7.32 8.44
CA PHE A 61 -0.73 -7.08 8.93
C PHE A 61 -0.51 -5.60 9.27
N LEU A 62 -0.97 -4.66 8.42
CA LEU A 62 -0.89 -3.23 8.71
C LEU A 62 -1.66 -2.86 10.00
N MET A 63 -2.86 -3.39 10.21
CA MET A 63 -3.63 -3.14 11.43
C MET A 63 -2.94 -3.69 12.68
N ILE A 64 -2.37 -4.90 12.59
CA ILE A 64 -1.60 -5.52 13.69
C ILE A 64 -0.34 -4.69 14.00
N ALA A 65 0.42 -4.30 12.97
CA ALA A 65 1.60 -3.45 13.13
C ALA A 65 1.24 -2.09 13.76
N THR A 66 0.12 -1.50 13.35
CA THR A 66 -0.40 -0.25 13.95
C THR A 66 -0.75 -0.43 15.41
N PHE A 67 -1.41 -1.54 15.77
CA PHE A 67 -1.70 -1.85 17.17
C PHE A 67 -0.41 -1.89 18.00
N PHE A 68 0.62 -2.59 17.53
CA PHE A 68 1.91 -2.66 18.23
C PHE A 68 2.67 -1.33 18.27
N LEU A 69 2.53 -0.48 17.26
CA LEU A 69 3.04 0.89 17.29
C LEU A 69 2.39 1.69 18.44
N ILE A 70 1.07 1.55 18.63
CA ILE A 70 0.35 2.22 19.71
C ILE A 70 0.77 1.65 21.08
N THR A 71 0.91 0.32 21.22
CA THR A 71 1.38 -0.25 22.49
C THR A 71 2.81 0.17 22.82
N ASN A 72 3.65 0.45 21.82
CA ASN A 72 4.98 1.00 22.06
C ASN A 72 4.92 2.36 22.78
N LEU A 73 3.93 3.21 22.49
CA LEU A 73 3.74 4.50 23.19
C LEU A 73 3.47 4.32 24.69
N VAL A 74 2.93 3.16 25.11
CA VAL A 74 2.67 2.83 26.51
C VAL A 74 3.98 2.68 27.30
N THR A 75 5.10 2.31 26.67
CA THR A 75 6.41 2.23 27.35
C THR A 75 6.84 3.58 27.92
N GLY A 76 6.51 4.69 27.24
CA GLY A 76 6.78 6.04 27.74
C GLY A 76 5.86 6.49 28.88
N LEU A 77 4.71 5.83 29.06
CA LEU A 77 3.71 6.16 30.09
C LEU A 77 3.76 5.24 31.31
N GLN A 78 4.25 4.01 31.15
CA GLN A 78 4.33 2.99 32.20
C GLN A 78 5.74 2.39 32.23
N PRO A 79 6.58 2.79 33.21
CA PRO A 79 7.99 2.36 33.29
C PRO A 79 8.19 0.84 33.43
N HIS A 80 7.18 0.09 33.88
CA HIS A 80 7.24 -1.36 34.05
C HIS A 80 6.76 -2.15 32.82
N TYR A 81 6.29 -1.47 31.78
CA TYR A 81 5.90 -2.12 30.54
C TYR A 81 7.12 -2.37 29.65
N THR A 82 7.53 -3.62 29.54
CA THR A 82 8.58 -4.04 28.62
C THR A 82 7.98 -4.34 27.24
N ASN A 83 8.42 -3.61 26.22
CA ASN A 83 8.01 -3.89 24.85
C ASN A 83 8.65 -5.20 24.37
N ILE A 84 7.85 -6.15 23.90
CA ILE A 84 8.37 -7.45 23.47
C ILE A 84 9.38 -7.33 22.32
N PHE A 85 9.23 -6.34 21.44
CA PHE A 85 10.14 -6.17 20.32
C PHE A 85 11.51 -5.63 20.73
N SER A 86 11.63 -4.89 21.83
CA SER A 86 12.95 -4.49 22.34
C SER A 86 13.73 -5.66 22.92
N VAL A 87 13.06 -6.77 23.24
CA VAL A 87 13.68 -8.00 23.77
C VAL A 87 13.95 -9.00 22.65
N VAL A 88 12.98 -9.19 21.76
CA VAL A 88 13.02 -10.26 20.73
C VAL A 88 13.71 -9.81 19.44
N VAL A 89 13.58 -8.53 19.08
CA VAL A 89 14.09 -8.03 17.79
C VAL A 89 15.40 -7.28 17.98
N PRO A 90 16.52 -7.76 17.41
CA PRO A 90 17.80 -7.10 17.55
C PRO A 90 17.78 -5.72 16.90
N TRP A 91 18.46 -4.77 17.52
CA TRP A 91 18.52 -3.38 17.04
C TRP A 91 19.03 -3.25 15.59
N SER A 92 19.97 -4.11 15.18
CA SER A 92 20.47 -4.16 13.81
C SER A 92 19.38 -4.46 12.78
N LEU A 93 18.40 -5.30 13.11
CA LEU A 93 17.30 -5.60 12.19
C LEU A 93 16.40 -4.38 11.99
N TRP A 94 16.14 -3.60 13.05
CA TRP A 94 15.41 -2.33 12.94
C TRP A 94 16.12 -1.33 12.03
N GLN A 95 17.45 -1.24 12.12
CA GLN A 95 18.25 -0.38 11.25
C GLN A 95 18.17 -0.82 9.79
N ILE A 96 18.26 -2.13 9.52
CA ILE A 96 18.16 -2.68 8.16
C ILE A 96 16.78 -2.38 7.56
N LEU A 97 15.70 -2.69 8.28
CA LEU A 97 14.33 -2.46 7.81
C LEU A 97 14.07 -0.97 7.54
N THR A 98 14.50 -0.10 8.45
CA THR A 98 14.36 1.36 8.30
C THR A 98 15.15 1.87 7.10
N SER A 99 16.38 1.38 6.91
CA SER A 99 17.23 1.77 5.79
C SER A 99 16.61 1.37 4.45
N ILE A 100 16.10 0.14 4.33
CA ILE A 100 15.41 -0.33 3.13
C ILE A 100 14.20 0.57 2.83
N GLN A 101 13.38 0.88 3.84
CA GLN A 101 12.20 1.72 3.68
C GLN A 101 12.51 3.15 3.21
N LEU A 102 13.66 3.70 3.62
CA LEU A 102 14.11 5.04 3.20
C LEU A 102 14.74 5.04 1.82
N ILE A 103 15.53 4.01 1.49
CA ILE A 103 16.24 3.90 0.21
C ILE A 103 15.28 3.54 -0.93
N TYR A 104 14.32 2.65 -0.67
CA TYR A 104 13.42 2.13 -1.70
C TYR A 104 12.71 3.22 -2.53
N PRO A 105 12.00 4.21 -1.96
CA PRO A 105 11.33 5.23 -2.76
C PRO A 105 12.33 6.09 -3.56
N VAL A 106 13.51 6.38 -3.00
CA VAL A 106 14.57 7.13 -3.72
C VAL A 106 15.09 6.34 -4.91
N ALA A 107 15.33 5.03 -4.73
CA ALA A 107 15.79 4.13 -5.77
C ALA A 107 14.77 4.01 -6.91
N VAL A 108 13.47 3.92 -6.59
CA VAL A 108 12.39 3.89 -7.59
C VAL A 108 12.36 5.19 -8.40
N LEU A 109 12.45 6.36 -7.76
CA LEU A 109 12.47 7.64 -8.47
C LEU A 109 13.69 7.77 -9.40
N ALA A 110 14.85 7.25 -8.97
CA ALA A 110 16.07 7.25 -9.76
C ALA A 110 15.98 6.28 -10.96
N LEU A 111 15.42 5.09 -10.75
CA LEU A 111 15.23 4.08 -11.80
C LEU A 111 14.29 4.58 -12.90
N GLU A 112 13.22 5.27 -12.51
CA GLU A 112 12.24 5.91 -13.40
C GLU A 112 12.75 7.24 -14.00
N ARG A 113 13.96 7.68 -13.63
CA ARG A 113 14.60 8.92 -14.12
C ARG A 113 13.72 10.17 -13.97
N LEU A 114 13.00 10.26 -12.86
CA LEU A 114 12.05 11.36 -12.63
C LEU A 114 12.77 12.69 -12.37
N PRO A 115 12.15 13.83 -12.70
CA PRO A 115 12.74 15.14 -12.47
C PRO A 115 12.96 15.40 -10.98
N TRP A 116 13.92 16.26 -10.63
CA TRP A 116 14.26 16.57 -9.23
C TRP A 116 13.04 17.01 -8.37
N ARG A 117 12.04 17.64 -8.99
CA ARG A 117 10.79 18.06 -8.34
C ARG A 117 10.02 16.88 -7.74
N ALA A 118 10.13 15.67 -8.32
CA ALA A 118 9.51 14.46 -7.78
C ALA A 118 10.11 14.07 -6.42
N TYR A 119 11.41 14.33 -6.22
CA TYR A 119 12.10 14.04 -4.95
C TYR A 119 11.61 14.95 -3.82
N ALA A 120 11.18 16.19 -4.11
CA ALA A 120 10.54 17.05 -3.11
C ALA A 120 9.25 16.41 -2.54
N GLY A 121 8.58 15.55 -3.33
CA GLY A 121 7.45 14.76 -2.88
C GLY A 121 7.78 13.76 -1.77
N LEU A 122 9.06 13.38 -1.60
CA LEU A 122 9.50 12.50 -0.51
C LEU A 122 9.31 13.13 0.88
N ILE A 123 9.25 14.46 0.97
CA ILE A 123 8.94 15.16 2.24
C ILE A 123 7.54 14.81 2.72
N LEU A 124 6.58 14.67 1.80
CA LEU A 124 5.20 14.29 2.10
C LEU A 124 4.98 12.77 2.10
N PHE A 125 6.00 11.99 1.75
CA PHE A 125 5.91 10.53 1.66
C PHE A 125 5.55 9.85 2.99
N PRO A 126 6.07 10.27 4.17
CA PRO A 126 5.62 9.70 5.45
C PRO A 126 4.12 9.91 5.68
N ILE A 127 3.61 11.12 5.43
CA ILE A 127 2.17 11.43 5.56
C ILE A 127 1.35 10.53 4.63
N PHE A 128 1.82 10.35 3.41
CA PHE A 128 1.21 9.47 2.44
C PHE A 128 1.19 8.00 2.89
N ILE A 129 2.29 7.47 3.42
CA ILE A 129 2.37 6.09 3.92
C ILE A 129 1.44 5.92 5.13
N TYR A 130 1.49 6.82 6.10
CA TYR A 130 0.63 6.73 7.29
C TYR A 130 -0.85 6.92 6.99
N SER A 131 -1.21 7.57 5.87
CA SER A 131 -2.60 7.64 5.41
C SER A 131 -3.23 6.27 5.15
N TRP A 132 -2.44 5.23 4.90
CA TRP A 132 -2.95 3.87 4.72
C TRP A 132 -3.57 3.29 5.99
N ILE A 133 -3.14 3.71 7.18
CA ILE A 133 -3.69 3.24 8.45
C ILE A 133 -5.19 3.55 8.55
N PRO A 134 -5.64 4.82 8.47
CA PRO A 134 -7.07 5.13 8.50
C PRO A 134 -7.81 4.61 7.27
N ILE A 135 -7.19 4.57 6.08
CA ILE A 135 -7.81 4.00 4.87
C ILE A 135 -8.18 2.52 5.07
N VAL A 136 -7.24 1.71 5.56
CA VAL A 136 -7.44 0.28 5.78
C VAL A 136 -8.44 0.03 6.92
N PHE A 137 -8.34 0.82 7.99
CA PHE A 137 -9.30 0.74 9.10
C PHE A 137 -10.74 1.03 8.62
N LEU A 138 -10.94 2.09 7.84
CA LEU A 138 -12.22 2.41 7.22
C LEU A 138 -12.66 1.32 6.22
N GLY A 139 -11.73 0.78 5.43
CA GLY A 139 -12.00 -0.34 4.53
C GLY A 139 -12.48 -1.59 5.27
N PHE A 140 -11.95 -1.86 6.47
CA PHE A 140 -12.37 -2.98 7.31
C PHE A 140 -13.75 -2.78 7.94
N ILE A 141 -14.03 -1.58 8.45
CA ILE A 141 -15.35 -1.22 9.01
C ILE A 141 -16.42 -1.28 7.92
N ASN A 142 -16.16 -0.62 6.79
CA ASN A 142 -17.09 -0.53 5.67
C ASN A 142 -17.05 -1.75 4.74
N ARG A 143 -16.42 -2.88 5.13
CA ARG A 143 -16.20 -4.03 4.23
C ARG A 143 -17.47 -4.56 3.56
N LYS A 144 -18.62 -4.45 4.23
CA LYS A 144 -19.94 -4.91 3.74
C LYS A 144 -20.68 -3.86 2.89
N ASP A 145 -20.20 -2.63 2.83
CA ASP A 145 -20.90 -1.51 2.18
C ASP A 145 -20.70 -1.58 0.66
N LYS A 146 -21.70 -2.06 -0.07
CA LYS A 146 -21.60 -2.23 -1.53
C LYS A 146 -21.83 -0.94 -2.33
N THR A 147 -21.83 0.21 -1.67
CA THR A 147 -22.02 1.51 -2.31
C THR A 147 -20.81 1.86 -3.17
N TRP A 148 -20.98 1.87 -4.49
CA TRP A 148 -19.90 2.15 -5.42
C TRP A 148 -19.62 3.66 -5.50
N SER A 149 -18.45 4.10 -5.01
CA SER A 149 -17.96 5.45 -5.28
C SER A 149 -17.27 5.48 -6.64
N HIS A 150 -17.88 6.14 -7.64
CA HIS A 150 -17.29 6.27 -8.98
C HIS A 150 -16.01 7.14 -8.95
N THR A 151 -14.94 6.68 -9.60
CA THR A 151 -13.75 7.52 -9.82
C THR A 151 -14.08 8.51 -10.94
N LYS A 152 -14.15 9.81 -10.62
CA LYS A 152 -14.45 10.83 -11.64
C LYS A 152 -13.26 10.98 -12.58
N HIS A 153 -13.45 10.61 -13.85
CA HIS A 153 -12.52 10.92 -14.92
C HIS A 153 -12.81 12.33 -15.43
N THR A 154 -11.82 13.22 -15.30
CA THR A 154 -11.97 14.65 -15.68
C THR A 154 -11.25 14.98 -16.99
N ARG A 155 -10.43 14.07 -17.51
CA ARG A 155 -9.83 14.18 -18.84
C ARG A 155 -10.45 13.12 -19.74
N SER A 156 -10.65 13.48 -21.00
CA SER A 156 -10.98 12.56 -22.09
C SER A 156 -9.82 12.59 -23.08
N ILE A 157 -8.72 11.91 -22.74
CA ILE A 157 -7.53 11.88 -23.60
C ILE A 157 -7.83 10.93 -24.75
N LYS A 158 -7.82 11.43 -25.99
CA LYS A 158 -7.94 10.58 -27.18
C LYS A 158 -6.60 9.89 -27.43
N TYR A 159 -6.65 8.66 -27.92
CA TYR A 159 -5.44 7.88 -28.24
C TYR A 159 -4.46 8.65 -29.14
N ASP A 160 -4.98 9.41 -30.10
CA ASP A 160 -4.20 10.20 -31.04
C ASP A 160 -3.34 11.28 -30.37
N GLU A 161 -3.80 11.85 -29.25
CA GLU A 161 -3.06 12.85 -28.47
C GLU A 161 -1.84 12.21 -27.81
N ILE A 162 -2.00 11.00 -27.25
CA ILE A 162 -0.92 10.25 -26.59
C ILE A 162 0.17 9.87 -27.59
N VAL A 163 -0.21 9.44 -28.80
CA VAL A 163 0.74 9.08 -29.86
C VAL A 163 1.51 10.31 -30.38
N ARG A 164 0.84 11.48 -30.48
CA ARG A 164 1.47 12.74 -30.87
C ARG A 164 2.47 13.23 -29.83
N ASP A 165 2.10 13.23 -28.55
CA ASP A 165 3.01 13.65 -27.46
C ASP A 165 4.27 12.79 -27.40
N LYS A 166 4.14 11.47 -27.60
CA LYS A 166 5.29 10.55 -27.61
C LYS A 166 6.26 10.84 -28.76
N LYS A 167 5.75 11.16 -29.96
CA LYS A 167 6.59 11.56 -31.11
C LYS A 167 7.27 12.91 -30.88
N ALA A 168 6.60 13.83 -30.21
CA ALA A 168 7.18 15.13 -29.86
C ALA A 168 8.27 15.03 -28.79
N SER A 169 8.15 14.08 -27.84
CA SER A 169 9.16 13.86 -26.80
C SER A 169 10.37 13.02 -27.24
N SER A 170 10.30 12.33 -28.38
CA SER A 170 11.40 11.51 -28.91
C SER A 170 12.26 12.20 -29.97
N ASN A 171 11.88 13.42 -30.38
CA ASN A 171 12.68 14.31 -31.24
C ASN A 171 13.37 15.36 -30.36
#